data_AF-A0A7Y2ASY8-F1
#
_entry.id   AF-A0A7Y2ASY8-F1
#
_cell.length_a   1.000
_cell.length_b   1.000
_cell.length_c   1.000
_cell.angle_alpha   90.00
_cell.angle_beta   90.00
_cell.angle_gamma   90.00
#
_symmetry.space_group_name_H-M   'P 1'
#
loop_
_entity.id
_entity.type
_entity.pdbx_description
1 polymer ?
#
loop_
_entity_poly.entity_id
_entity_poly.type
_entity_poly.pdbx_seq_one_letter_code
_entity_poly.pdbx_strand_id
1 'polypeptide(L)'
;MRILAIDDQQLILLSVEKKLTELGFEVQIADCGKKGIEIYESFQPELVIVDINMPDMSGLEVVKHIRIEQQQDTPILVLSGNTDESIIVDGFDLGINDYMKKPVSLNEMAARIERILGVCTLPNEKMPSSKDQILQKHCVGVVIPCYNEEERLSSTVFQEFASQNLGYHLCFVNDGSTDNTLEVLENLRKGNEDMISIYNCPKNGGKAEAVRQGMLQLAQDSQFNYIGYLDADLSTDFRDFDDLVNTLEKSDFNIVSGSRISRMGANITKESARKIISKTINLIIQTILGMPFKDTQCGAKIMKREMVTPIFEKKFITRWLFDVEIFMRMKKFYGKEKVQSLICEQPLKRWIHADGSKLSMKDSIKIVGQLGKIALHYKAQ
;
A
#
# COMPACT_ATOMS: atom_id res chain seq x y z
N MET A 1 -32.27 -9.12 3.69
CA MET A 1 -32.30 -7.75 3.17
C MET A 1 -31.23 -7.61 2.11
N ARG A 2 -31.53 -6.90 1.02
CA ARG A 2 -30.65 -6.75 -0.16
C ARG A 2 -29.83 -5.46 -0.08
N ILE A 3 -28.51 -5.55 -0.22
CA ILE A 3 -27.59 -4.40 -0.20
C ILE A 3 -26.80 -4.36 -1.49
N LEU A 4 -26.70 -3.19 -2.11
CA LEU A 4 -25.81 -2.95 -3.24
C LEU A 4 -24.63 -2.10 -2.78
N ALA A 5 -23.40 -2.56 -3.00
CA ALA A 5 -22.18 -1.78 -2.76
C ALA A 5 -21.52 -1.38 -4.09
N ILE A 6 -21.16 -0.11 -4.24
CA ILE A 6 -20.61 0.47 -5.46
C ILE A 6 -19.32 1.23 -5.12
N ASP A 7 -18.19 0.80 -5.67
CA ASP A 7 -16.85 1.36 -5.40
C ASP A 7 -15.91 0.90 -6.53
N ASP A 8 -14.99 1.75 -7.01
CA ASP A 8 -14.06 1.38 -8.08
C ASP A 8 -12.91 0.47 -7.60
N GLN A 9 -12.76 0.30 -6.28
CA GLN A 9 -11.70 -0.47 -5.67
C GLN A 9 -12.21 -1.86 -5.25
N GLN A 10 -11.81 -2.89 -6.01
CA GLN A 10 -12.24 -4.27 -5.80
C GLN A 10 -11.94 -4.77 -4.37
N LEU A 11 -10.80 -4.40 -3.77
CA LEU A 11 -10.45 -4.78 -2.40
C LEU A 11 -11.45 -4.24 -1.37
N ILE A 12 -12.00 -3.04 -1.59
CA ILE A 12 -13.02 -2.44 -0.72
C ILE A 12 -14.33 -3.21 -0.88
N LEU A 13 -14.78 -3.44 -2.14
CA LEU A 13 -16.00 -4.18 -2.42
C LEU A 13 -16.01 -5.57 -1.78
N LEU A 14 -14.94 -6.36 -1.95
CA LEU A 14 -14.82 -7.70 -1.38
C LEU A 14 -14.86 -7.68 0.15
N SER A 15 -14.24 -6.66 0.76
CA SER A 15 -14.24 -6.50 2.22
C SER A 15 -15.63 -6.17 2.76
N VAL A 16 -16.36 -5.27 2.07
CA VAL A 16 -17.73 -4.89 2.41
C VAL A 16 -18.68 -6.09 2.21
N GLU A 17 -18.60 -6.75 1.07
CA GLU A 17 -19.41 -7.93 0.73
C GLU A 17 -19.23 -9.04 1.76
N LYS A 18 -17.99 -9.41 2.09
CA LYS A 18 -17.70 -10.44 3.08
C LYS A 18 -18.34 -10.12 4.43
N LYS A 19 -18.13 -8.91 4.95
CA LYS A 19 -18.65 -8.50 6.26
C LYS A 19 -20.17 -8.47 6.31
N LEU A 20 -20.81 -7.95 5.28
CA LEU A 20 -22.28 -7.84 5.24
C LEU A 20 -22.94 -9.20 5.00
N THR A 21 -22.34 -10.07 4.19
CA THR A 21 -22.80 -11.46 4.02
C THR A 21 -22.69 -12.23 5.34
N GLU A 22 -21.61 -12.05 6.12
CA GLU A 22 -21.46 -12.64 7.47
C GLU A 22 -22.55 -12.17 8.46
N LEU A 23 -23.11 -10.98 8.26
CA LEU A 23 -24.24 -10.45 9.04
C LEU A 23 -25.61 -10.92 8.51
N GLY A 24 -25.64 -11.70 7.41
CA GLY A 24 -26.85 -12.28 6.84
C GLY A 24 -27.54 -11.42 5.77
N PHE A 25 -26.87 -10.38 5.27
CA PHE A 25 -27.36 -9.59 4.15
C PHE A 25 -27.09 -10.30 2.82
N GLU A 26 -27.98 -10.11 1.84
CA GLU A 26 -27.74 -10.49 0.46
C GLU A 26 -27.06 -9.30 -0.23
N VAL A 27 -25.82 -9.47 -0.66
CA VAL A 27 -25.01 -8.36 -1.17
C VAL A 27 -24.71 -8.54 -2.65
N GLN A 28 -24.84 -7.47 -3.42
CA GLN A 28 -24.27 -7.37 -4.76
C GLN A 28 -23.27 -6.22 -4.84
N ILE A 29 -22.23 -6.39 -5.66
CA ILE A 29 -21.15 -5.42 -5.80
C ILE A 29 -21.05 -4.89 -7.23
N ALA A 30 -20.68 -3.62 -7.37
CA ALA A 30 -20.42 -2.96 -8.65
C ALA A 30 -19.11 -2.18 -8.59
N ASP A 31 -18.24 -2.41 -9.57
CA ASP A 31 -16.90 -1.82 -9.73
C ASP A 31 -16.91 -0.45 -10.45
N CYS A 32 -18.09 0.07 -10.76
CA CYS A 32 -18.28 1.37 -11.40
C CYS A 32 -19.74 1.83 -11.23
N GLY A 33 -19.98 3.13 -11.34
CA GLY A 33 -21.32 3.69 -11.14
C GLY A 33 -22.34 3.21 -12.17
N LYS A 34 -21.94 3.04 -13.44
CA LYS A 34 -22.85 2.57 -14.51
C LYS A 34 -23.40 1.18 -14.23
N LYS A 35 -22.52 0.24 -13.91
CA LYS A 35 -22.92 -1.12 -13.51
C LYS A 35 -23.73 -1.10 -12.22
N GLY A 36 -23.40 -0.19 -11.30
CA GLY A 36 -24.17 0.05 -10.09
C GLY A 36 -25.63 0.39 -10.39
N ILE A 37 -25.89 1.26 -11.36
CA ILE A 37 -27.25 1.62 -11.80
C ILE A 37 -27.98 0.40 -12.42
N GLU A 38 -27.32 -0.34 -13.31
CA GLU A 38 -27.91 -1.55 -13.92
C GLU A 38 -28.28 -2.61 -12.87
N ILE A 39 -27.40 -2.82 -11.89
CA ILE A 39 -27.65 -3.72 -10.77
C ILE A 39 -28.77 -3.17 -9.88
N TYR A 40 -28.79 -1.87 -9.59
CA TYR A 40 -29.85 -1.26 -8.79
C TYR A 40 -31.24 -1.54 -9.38
N GLU A 41 -31.41 -1.35 -10.69
CA GLU A 41 -32.69 -1.55 -11.38
C GLU A 41 -33.15 -3.02 -11.35
N SER A 42 -32.23 -3.97 -11.48
CA SER A 42 -32.55 -5.40 -11.53
C SER A 42 -32.64 -6.06 -10.15
N PHE A 43 -31.72 -5.71 -9.25
CA PHE A 43 -31.60 -6.27 -7.91
C PHE A 43 -32.56 -5.64 -6.91
N GLN A 44 -33.02 -4.40 -7.15
CA GLN A 44 -33.96 -3.66 -6.28
C GLN A 44 -33.50 -3.69 -4.81
N PRO A 45 -32.29 -3.17 -4.50
CA PRO A 45 -31.73 -3.22 -3.16
C PRO A 45 -32.54 -2.39 -2.16
N GLU A 46 -32.47 -2.77 -0.89
CA GLU A 46 -33.06 -2.04 0.25
C GLU A 46 -32.07 -1.04 0.88
N LEU A 47 -30.80 -1.10 0.49
CA LEU A 47 -29.77 -0.13 0.84
C LEU A 47 -28.73 -0.07 -0.28
N VAL A 48 -28.29 1.13 -0.61
CA VAL A 48 -27.13 1.35 -1.49
C VAL A 48 -25.98 1.94 -0.66
N ILE A 49 -24.81 1.34 -0.79
CA ILE A 49 -23.53 1.87 -0.31
C ILE A 49 -22.77 2.33 -1.55
N VAL A 50 -22.34 3.59 -1.60
CA VAL A 50 -21.68 4.15 -2.79
C VAL A 50 -20.47 5.00 -2.43
N ASP A 51 -19.37 4.81 -3.14
CA ASP A 51 -18.22 5.73 -3.08
C ASP A 51 -18.46 6.99 -3.92
N ILE A 52 -18.04 8.16 -3.41
CA ILE A 52 -18.21 9.43 -4.14
C ILE A 52 -17.26 9.53 -5.35
N ASN A 53 -16.03 9.04 -5.22
CA ASN A 53 -14.91 9.32 -6.10
C ASN A 53 -14.61 8.12 -6.99
N MET A 54 -15.47 7.85 -7.97
CA MET A 54 -15.22 6.83 -8.98
C MET A 54 -14.78 7.45 -10.32
N PRO A 55 -13.93 6.79 -11.12
CA PRO A 55 -13.41 7.34 -12.37
C PRO A 55 -14.45 7.53 -13.48
N ASP A 56 -15.50 6.70 -13.51
CA ASP A 56 -16.48 6.67 -14.60
C ASP A 56 -17.61 7.70 -14.40
N MET A 57 -18.15 7.79 -13.19
CA MET A 57 -19.15 8.75 -12.77
C MET A 57 -19.08 8.96 -11.26
N SER A 58 -19.47 10.13 -10.77
CA SER A 58 -19.46 10.37 -9.32
C SER A 58 -20.56 9.57 -8.63
N GLY A 59 -20.31 9.12 -7.39
CA GLY A 59 -21.36 8.52 -6.56
C GLY A 59 -22.58 9.42 -6.37
N LEU A 60 -22.42 10.74 -6.43
CA LEU A 60 -23.54 11.69 -6.39
C LEU A 60 -24.44 11.59 -7.64
N GLU A 61 -23.92 11.17 -8.77
CA GLU A 61 -24.73 10.91 -9.97
C GLU A 61 -25.58 9.66 -9.80
N VAL A 62 -25.07 8.63 -9.12
CA VAL A 62 -25.86 7.45 -8.73
C VAL A 62 -26.98 7.86 -7.76
N VAL A 63 -26.69 8.73 -6.78
CA VAL A 63 -27.70 9.29 -5.87
C VAL A 63 -28.80 10.04 -6.65
N LYS A 64 -28.40 10.92 -7.58
CA LYS A 64 -29.34 11.66 -8.43
C LYS A 64 -30.22 10.73 -9.26
N HIS A 65 -29.64 9.69 -9.86
CA HIS A 65 -30.41 8.70 -10.61
C HIS A 65 -31.50 8.05 -9.73
N ILE A 66 -31.13 7.60 -8.52
CA ILE A 66 -32.09 6.95 -7.60
C ILE A 66 -33.19 7.92 -7.14
N ARG A 67 -32.83 9.14 -6.73
CA ARG A 67 -33.76 10.09 -6.11
C ARG A 67 -34.60 10.88 -7.11
N ILE A 68 -34.02 11.26 -8.25
CA ILE A 68 -34.66 12.17 -9.21
C ILE A 68 -35.26 11.38 -10.38
N GLU A 69 -34.51 10.46 -10.98
CA GLU A 69 -34.94 9.73 -12.18
C GLU A 69 -35.88 8.57 -11.82
N GLN A 70 -35.48 7.74 -10.86
CA GLN A 70 -36.29 6.60 -10.38
C GLN A 70 -37.35 7.01 -9.34
N GLN A 71 -37.20 8.19 -8.73
CA GLN A 71 -38.07 8.71 -7.65
C GLN A 71 -38.23 7.71 -6.50
N GLN A 72 -37.14 7.05 -6.11
CA GLN A 72 -37.12 6.05 -5.04
C GLN A 72 -36.47 6.60 -3.77
N ASP A 73 -37.00 6.19 -2.62
CA ASP A 73 -36.50 6.57 -1.29
C ASP A 73 -35.55 5.51 -0.70
N THR A 74 -35.02 4.60 -1.53
CA THR A 74 -34.07 3.56 -1.09
C THR A 74 -32.95 4.18 -0.27
N PRO A 75 -32.71 3.72 0.97
CA PRO A 75 -31.65 4.26 1.80
C PRO A 75 -30.28 4.27 1.10
N ILE A 76 -29.53 5.36 1.24
CA ILE A 76 -28.19 5.50 0.67
C ILE A 76 -27.19 5.86 1.78
N LEU A 77 -26.16 5.05 1.92
CA LEU A 77 -24.97 5.31 2.72
C LEU A 77 -23.83 5.69 1.78
N VAL A 78 -23.29 6.89 1.96
CA VAL A 78 -22.15 7.33 1.15
C VAL A 78 -20.84 7.06 1.89
N LEU A 79 -19.87 6.47 1.19
CA LEU A 79 -18.47 6.37 1.64
C LEU A 79 -17.63 7.40 0.89
N SER A 80 -16.71 8.09 1.57
CA SER A 80 -15.82 9.03 0.88
C SER A 80 -14.46 9.16 1.52
N GLY A 81 -13.42 9.21 0.69
CA GLY A 81 -12.09 9.64 1.09
C GLY A 81 -11.91 11.16 1.19
N ASN A 82 -12.84 11.96 0.66
CA ASN A 82 -12.74 13.41 0.66
C ASN A 82 -13.39 14.00 1.92
N THR A 83 -12.77 15.06 2.46
CA THR A 83 -13.23 15.79 3.65
C THR A 83 -13.87 17.11 3.31
N ASP A 84 -14.07 17.41 2.02
CA ASP A 84 -14.70 18.64 1.62
C ASP A 84 -16.14 18.70 2.15
N GLU A 85 -16.39 19.68 3.02
CA GLU A 85 -17.69 19.87 3.66
C GLU A 85 -18.77 20.15 2.62
N SER A 86 -18.45 20.80 1.49
CA SER A 86 -19.44 21.10 0.45
C SER A 86 -20.02 19.83 -0.17
N ILE A 87 -19.18 18.82 -0.42
CA ILE A 87 -19.60 17.54 -1.01
C ILE A 87 -20.54 16.80 -0.05
N ILE A 88 -20.27 16.89 1.25
CA ILE A 88 -21.12 16.26 2.27
C ILE A 88 -22.49 16.95 2.30
N VAL A 89 -22.52 18.28 2.30
CA VAL A 89 -23.77 19.06 2.27
C VAL A 89 -24.57 18.75 1.00
N ASP A 90 -23.93 18.79 -0.17
CA ASP A 90 -24.57 18.47 -1.45
C ASP A 90 -25.18 17.05 -1.43
N GLY A 91 -24.50 16.08 -0.81
CA GLY A 91 -25.01 14.73 -0.64
C GLY A 91 -26.30 14.69 0.19
N PHE A 92 -26.33 15.38 1.34
CA PHE A 92 -27.53 15.45 2.19
C PHE A 92 -28.68 16.20 1.52
N ASP A 93 -28.39 17.28 0.78
CA ASP A 93 -29.40 18.02 0.01
C ASP A 93 -30.03 17.15 -1.10
N LEU A 94 -29.28 16.18 -1.63
CA LEU A 94 -29.76 15.17 -2.58
C LEU A 94 -30.54 14.01 -1.90
N GLY A 95 -30.58 13.95 -0.57
CA GLY A 95 -31.38 12.97 0.17
C GLY A 95 -30.68 11.66 0.51
N ILE A 96 -29.35 11.67 0.72
CA ILE A 96 -28.64 10.53 1.33
C ILE A 96 -29.04 10.37 2.81
N ASN A 97 -28.93 9.16 3.34
CA ASN A 97 -29.36 8.84 4.70
C ASN A 97 -28.22 8.97 5.72
N ASP A 98 -26.99 8.67 5.31
CA ASP A 98 -25.81 8.83 6.15
C ASP A 98 -24.56 8.93 5.27
N TYR A 99 -23.46 9.38 5.88
CA TYR A 99 -22.16 9.51 5.26
C TYR A 99 -21.07 8.99 6.21
N MET A 100 -20.06 8.31 5.65
CA MET A 100 -18.87 7.89 6.38
C MET A 100 -17.59 8.28 5.65
N LYS A 101 -16.65 8.81 6.43
CA LYS A 101 -15.34 9.21 5.95
C LYS A 101 -14.36 8.03 6.05
N LYS A 102 -13.69 7.69 4.94
CA LYS A 102 -12.55 6.76 4.91
C LYS A 102 -11.28 7.46 5.46
N PRO A 103 -10.42 6.77 6.24
CA PRO A 103 -10.52 5.37 6.63
C PRO A 103 -11.57 5.13 7.71
N VAL A 104 -12.28 3.99 7.63
CA VAL A 104 -13.44 3.69 8.47
C VAL A 104 -13.47 2.25 8.94
N SER A 105 -13.96 2.00 10.16
CA SER A 105 -14.14 0.63 10.67
C SER A 105 -15.34 -0.05 10.03
N LEU A 106 -15.17 -1.31 9.60
CA LEU A 106 -16.27 -2.14 9.12
C LEU A 106 -17.33 -2.40 10.20
N ASN A 107 -16.94 -2.41 11.48
CA ASN A 107 -17.88 -2.54 12.60
C ASN A 107 -18.73 -1.28 12.75
N GLU A 108 -18.13 -0.10 12.60
CA GLU A 108 -18.88 1.17 12.59
C GLU A 108 -19.85 1.21 11.41
N MET A 109 -19.40 0.80 10.23
CA MET A 109 -20.22 0.75 9.02
C MET A 109 -21.42 -0.19 9.20
N ALA A 110 -21.20 -1.40 9.71
CA ALA A 110 -22.26 -2.35 10.01
C ALA A 110 -23.30 -1.76 11.00
N ALA A 111 -22.85 -1.14 12.09
CA ALA A 111 -23.75 -0.54 13.07
C ALA A 111 -24.60 0.61 12.47
N ARG A 112 -24.04 1.40 11.55
CA ARG A 112 -24.80 2.43 10.84
C ARG A 112 -25.81 1.84 9.87
N ILE A 113 -25.44 0.78 9.15
CA ILE A 113 -26.34 0.06 8.24
C ILE A 113 -27.54 -0.52 9.01
N GLU A 114 -27.29 -1.18 10.14
CA GLU A 114 -28.32 -1.70 11.03
C GLU A 114 -29.28 -0.60 11.50
N ARG A 115 -28.73 0.55 11.91
CA ARG A 115 -29.51 1.74 12.30
C ARG A 115 -30.37 2.28 11.16
N ILE A 116 -29.82 2.37 9.95
CA ILE A 116 -30.52 2.88 8.76
C ILE A 116 -31.67 1.94 8.37
N LEU A 117 -31.43 0.63 8.40
CA LEU A 117 -32.42 -0.39 8.04
C LEU A 117 -33.41 -0.69 9.18
N GLY A 118 -33.18 -0.15 10.39
CA GLY A 118 -34.04 -0.40 11.55
C GLY A 118 -33.97 -1.84 12.07
N VAL A 119 -32.85 -2.53 11.85
CA VAL A 119 -32.64 -3.92 12.26
C VAL A 119 -31.73 -3.96 13.48
N CYS A 120 -32.14 -4.69 14.52
CA CYS A 120 -31.23 -5.08 15.60
C CYS A 120 -30.79 -6.53 15.37
N THR A 121 -29.65 -6.71 14.72
CA THR A 121 -28.96 -8.01 14.69
C THR A 121 -28.30 -8.21 16.04
N LEU A 122 -28.88 -9.07 16.88
CA LEU A 122 -28.20 -9.49 18.12
C LEU A 122 -26.85 -10.10 17.71
N PRO A 123 -25.73 -9.70 18.32
CA PRO A 123 -24.45 -10.32 18.02
C PRO A 123 -24.60 -11.81 18.29
N ASN A 124 -24.45 -12.62 17.24
CA ASN A 124 -24.46 -14.06 17.37
C ASN A 124 -23.37 -14.42 18.41
N GLU A 125 -23.70 -15.16 19.48
CA GLU A 125 -22.77 -15.51 20.58
C GLU A 125 -21.50 -16.27 20.11
N LYS A 126 -21.44 -16.61 18.81
CA LYS A 126 -20.32 -17.26 18.12
C LYS A 126 -19.54 -16.35 17.16
N MET A 127 -19.77 -15.04 17.14
CA MET A 127 -18.84 -14.16 16.43
C MET A 127 -17.63 -13.93 17.35
N PRO A 128 -16.44 -14.47 17.03
CA PRO A 128 -15.23 -14.07 17.73
C PRO A 128 -15.12 -12.55 17.63
N SER A 129 -14.75 -11.88 18.73
CA SER A 129 -14.55 -10.44 18.78
C SER A 129 -13.79 -9.98 17.53
N SER A 130 -14.49 -9.46 16.53
CA SER A 130 -13.87 -9.20 15.25
C SER A 130 -12.92 -8.04 15.47
N LYS A 131 -11.61 -8.30 15.39
CA LYS A 131 -10.56 -7.27 15.39
C LYS A 131 -11.00 -6.15 14.44
N ASP A 132 -10.83 -4.89 14.84
CA ASP A 132 -11.28 -3.75 14.04
C ASP A 132 -10.61 -3.78 12.66
N GLN A 133 -11.41 -4.11 11.64
CA GLN A 133 -10.99 -4.07 10.26
C GLN A 133 -11.27 -2.69 9.70
N ILE A 134 -10.25 -2.05 9.15
CA ILE A 134 -10.32 -0.66 8.70
C ILE A 134 -10.28 -0.64 7.17
N LEU A 135 -11.35 -0.12 6.55
CA LEU A 135 -11.36 0.26 5.14
C LEU A 135 -10.50 1.50 4.96
N GLN A 136 -9.42 1.38 4.20
CA GLN A 136 -8.52 2.49 3.88
C GLN A 136 -9.13 3.42 2.83
N LYS A 137 -8.62 4.66 2.80
CA LYS A 137 -9.00 5.64 1.78
C LYS A 137 -8.50 5.27 0.38
N HIS A 138 -7.30 4.71 0.31
CA HIS A 138 -6.64 4.35 -0.93
C HIS A 138 -6.15 2.91 -0.86
N CYS A 139 -6.04 2.26 -2.01
CA CYS A 139 -5.44 0.93 -2.09
C CYS A 139 -3.92 1.04 -2.24
N VAL A 140 -3.21 0.27 -1.42
CA VAL A 140 -1.76 0.27 -1.31
C VAL A 140 -1.23 -1.12 -1.64
N GLY A 141 -0.47 -1.24 -2.72
CA GLY A 141 0.26 -2.45 -3.06
C GLY A 141 1.64 -2.47 -2.38
N VAL A 142 1.97 -3.54 -1.64
CA VAL A 142 3.25 -3.67 -0.94
C VAL A 142 3.99 -4.91 -1.43
N VAL A 143 5.15 -4.70 -2.04
CA VAL A 143 6.04 -5.76 -2.49
C VAL A 143 6.92 -6.22 -1.33
N ILE A 144 6.89 -7.51 -1.03
CA ILE A 144 7.73 -8.15 -0.03
C ILE A 144 8.69 -9.11 -0.75
N PRO A 145 9.95 -8.74 -1.00
CA PRO A 145 10.91 -9.62 -1.66
C PRO A 145 11.37 -10.73 -0.69
N CYS A 146 11.29 -11.97 -1.13
CA CYS A 146 11.68 -13.15 -0.36
C CYS A 146 12.75 -13.96 -1.08
N TYR A 147 13.81 -14.32 -0.37
CA TYR A 147 14.78 -15.31 -0.83
C TYR A 147 15.28 -16.13 0.36
N ASN A 148 14.97 -17.42 0.36
CA ASN A 148 15.27 -18.33 1.46
C ASN A 148 14.85 -17.75 2.83
N GLU A 149 13.55 -17.54 3.00
CA GLU A 149 12.91 -16.93 4.18
C GLU A 149 12.16 -17.97 5.04
N GLU A 150 12.23 -19.27 4.73
CA GLU A 150 11.43 -20.34 5.34
C GLU A 150 11.37 -20.26 6.88
N GLU A 151 12.51 -20.04 7.55
CA GLU A 151 12.59 -20.03 9.02
C GLU A 151 12.32 -18.66 9.66
N ARG A 152 12.41 -17.58 8.90
CA ARG A 152 12.40 -16.19 9.42
C ARG A 152 11.15 -15.39 9.05
N LEU A 153 10.37 -15.87 8.08
CA LEU A 153 9.15 -15.20 7.68
C LEU A 153 8.08 -15.29 8.77
N SER A 154 7.68 -14.15 9.30
CA SER A 154 6.64 -14.08 10.34
C SER A 154 5.23 -14.12 9.74
N SER A 155 4.82 -15.27 9.20
CA SER A 155 3.55 -15.41 8.44
C SER A 155 2.32 -14.88 9.17
N THR A 156 2.23 -15.08 10.49
CA THR A 156 1.11 -14.59 11.30
C THR A 156 1.01 -13.07 11.30
N VAL A 157 2.14 -12.35 11.38
CA VAL A 157 2.17 -10.88 11.39
C VAL A 157 1.66 -10.32 10.06
N PHE A 158 2.06 -10.92 8.93
CA PHE A 158 1.59 -10.53 7.60
C PHE A 158 0.10 -10.80 7.41
N GLN A 159 -0.39 -11.97 7.82
CA GLN A 159 -1.82 -12.32 7.76
C GLN A 159 -2.68 -11.40 8.64
N GLU A 160 -2.22 -11.11 9.85
CA GLU A 160 -2.90 -10.18 10.76
C GLU A 160 -2.95 -8.77 10.18
N PHE A 161 -1.84 -8.30 9.58
CA PHE A 161 -1.81 -6.99 8.94
C PHE A 161 -2.79 -6.91 7.77
N ALA A 162 -2.73 -7.88 6.84
CA ALA A 162 -3.59 -7.91 5.66
C ALA A 162 -5.08 -8.00 6.00
N SER A 163 -5.44 -8.78 7.03
CA SER A 163 -6.84 -8.95 7.45
C SER A 163 -7.42 -7.76 8.21
N GLN A 164 -6.58 -6.95 8.87
CA GLN A 164 -6.99 -5.77 9.64
C GLN A 164 -7.00 -4.48 8.81
N ASN A 165 -6.10 -4.37 7.82
CA ASN A 165 -5.89 -3.14 7.06
C ASN A 165 -6.43 -3.31 5.64
N LEU A 166 -7.75 -3.24 5.52
CA LEU A 166 -8.48 -3.48 4.28
C LEU A 166 -8.18 -2.34 3.30
N GLY A 167 -7.49 -2.66 2.20
CA GLY A 167 -6.93 -1.68 1.27
C GLY A 167 -5.43 -1.85 1.09
N TYR A 168 -4.75 -2.60 1.97
CA TYR A 168 -3.41 -3.09 1.68
C TYR A 168 -3.46 -4.42 0.95
N HIS A 169 -2.67 -4.55 -0.12
CA HIS A 169 -2.42 -5.81 -0.80
C HIS A 169 -0.94 -6.16 -0.71
N LEU A 170 -0.62 -7.33 -0.17
CA LEU A 170 0.75 -7.82 -0.01
C LEU A 170 1.13 -8.72 -1.19
N CYS A 171 2.10 -8.31 -1.99
CA CYS A 171 2.66 -9.12 -3.06
C CYS A 171 4.01 -9.69 -2.63
N PHE A 172 4.03 -10.99 -2.30
CA PHE A 172 5.28 -11.68 -1.98
C PHE A 172 5.98 -12.11 -3.25
N VAL A 173 7.23 -11.69 -3.43
CA VAL A 173 8.03 -12.07 -4.58
C VAL A 173 9.04 -13.12 -4.16
N ASN A 174 8.80 -14.38 -4.53
CA ASN A 174 9.76 -15.46 -4.30
C ASN A 174 10.87 -15.38 -5.36
N ASP A 175 12.06 -14.91 -4.98
CA ASP A 175 13.20 -14.68 -5.88
C ASP A 175 13.99 -15.97 -6.15
N GLY A 176 13.31 -17.01 -6.63
CA GLY A 176 13.92 -18.31 -6.95
C GLY A 176 14.59 -18.95 -5.74
N SER A 177 13.90 -18.99 -4.60
CA SER A 177 14.36 -19.67 -3.39
C SER A 177 14.64 -21.15 -3.64
N THR A 178 15.60 -21.68 -2.89
CA THR A 178 16.05 -23.09 -2.97
C THR A 178 15.58 -23.94 -1.80
N ASP A 179 14.91 -23.32 -0.83
CA ASP A 179 14.30 -23.94 0.34
C ASP A 179 12.75 -23.98 0.19
N ASN A 180 12.01 -24.26 1.27
CA ASN A 180 10.55 -24.35 1.21
C ASN A 180 9.83 -22.99 1.31
N THR A 181 10.52 -21.87 1.06
CA THR A 181 9.91 -20.52 1.12
C THR A 181 8.62 -20.43 0.31
N LEU A 182 8.57 -21.03 -0.90
CA LEU A 182 7.37 -20.98 -1.73
C LEU A 182 6.16 -21.65 -1.06
N GLU A 183 6.36 -22.78 -0.38
CA GLU A 183 5.29 -23.47 0.35
C GLU A 183 4.82 -22.63 1.54
N VAL A 184 5.75 -22.01 2.27
CA VAL A 184 5.41 -21.09 3.37
C VAL A 184 4.55 -19.93 2.86
N LEU A 185 4.91 -19.35 1.71
CA LEU A 185 4.14 -18.27 1.09
C LEU A 185 2.75 -18.72 0.65
N GLU A 186 2.62 -19.89 0.03
CA GLU A 186 1.30 -20.42 -0.34
C GLU A 186 0.42 -20.68 0.89
N ASN A 187 1.00 -21.18 1.99
CA ASN A 187 0.27 -21.35 3.24
C ASN A 187 -0.12 -20.01 3.87
N LEU A 188 0.74 -18.98 3.75
CA LEU A 188 0.44 -17.61 4.20
C LEU A 188 -0.74 -17.03 3.40
N ARG A 189 -0.78 -17.27 2.09
CA ARG A 189 -1.82 -16.76 1.18
C ARG A 189 -3.19 -17.40 1.39
N LYS A 190 -3.25 -18.68 1.76
CA LYS A 190 -4.52 -19.42 1.92
C LYS A 190 -5.51 -18.66 2.81
N GLY A 191 -6.73 -18.47 2.29
CA GLY A 191 -7.82 -17.76 2.95
C GLY A 191 -7.70 -16.22 2.95
N ASN A 192 -6.67 -15.67 2.30
CA ASN A 192 -6.42 -14.24 2.13
C ASN A 192 -6.06 -13.90 0.68
N GLU A 193 -6.57 -14.66 -0.28
CA GLU A 193 -6.19 -14.59 -1.70
C GLU A 193 -6.47 -13.22 -2.34
N ASP A 194 -7.47 -12.49 -1.84
CA ASP A 194 -7.79 -11.14 -2.32
C ASP A 194 -6.74 -10.11 -1.87
N MET A 195 -6.18 -10.29 -0.67
CA MET A 195 -5.24 -9.36 -0.05
C MET A 195 -3.77 -9.77 -0.22
N ILE A 196 -3.52 -11.01 -0.66
CA ILE A 196 -2.17 -11.58 -0.73
C ILE A 196 -1.96 -12.28 -2.07
N SER A 197 -0.95 -11.83 -2.81
CA SER A 197 -0.50 -12.47 -4.04
C SER A 197 0.95 -12.96 -3.93
N ILE A 198 1.29 -13.94 -4.77
CA ILE A 198 2.65 -14.49 -4.85
C ILE A 198 3.13 -14.37 -6.29
N TYR A 199 4.28 -13.74 -6.48
CA TYR A 199 5.01 -13.73 -7.74
C TYR A 199 6.24 -14.62 -7.64
N ASN A 200 6.18 -15.80 -8.27
CA ASN A 200 7.24 -16.79 -8.19
C ASN A 200 8.26 -16.64 -9.34
N CYS A 201 9.49 -16.24 -9.02
CA CYS A 201 10.58 -16.17 -9.99
C CYS A 201 11.24 -17.54 -10.16
N PRO A 202 11.47 -18.03 -11.39
CA PRO A 202 12.08 -19.35 -11.61
C PRO A 202 13.57 -19.42 -11.27
N LYS A 203 14.25 -18.26 -11.19
CA LYS A 203 15.68 -18.17 -10.88
C LYS A 203 15.97 -16.93 -10.05
N ASN A 204 16.96 -17.02 -9.18
CA ASN A 204 17.38 -15.91 -8.32
C ASN A 204 17.99 -14.74 -9.12
N GLY A 205 17.25 -13.64 -9.22
CA GLY A 205 17.65 -12.38 -9.84
C GLY A 205 18.33 -11.41 -8.87
N GLY A 206 18.13 -11.61 -7.56
CA GLY A 206 18.53 -10.72 -6.49
C GLY A 206 17.42 -9.76 -6.10
N LYS A 207 17.48 -9.21 -4.89
CA LYS A 207 16.46 -8.31 -4.30
C LYS A 207 16.01 -7.20 -5.26
N ALA A 208 16.95 -6.59 -5.98
CA ALA A 208 16.64 -5.55 -6.97
C ALA A 208 15.65 -6.03 -8.06
N GLU A 209 15.87 -7.23 -8.60
CA GLU A 209 14.99 -7.80 -9.62
C GLU A 209 13.67 -8.27 -9.01
N ALA A 210 13.69 -8.85 -7.80
CA ALA A 210 12.48 -9.24 -7.08
C ALA A 210 11.55 -8.03 -6.84
N VAL A 211 12.08 -6.95 -6.27
CA VAL A 211 11.34 -5.71 -6.08
C VAL A 211 10.85 -5.17 -7.42
N ARG A 212 11.70 -5.13 -8.44
CA ARG A 212 11.31 -4.63 -9.78
C ARG A 212 10.12 -5.39 -10.36
N GLN A 213 10.14 -6.71 -10.31
CA GLN A 213 9.08 -7.56 -10.84
C GLN A 213 7.78 -7.37 -10.04
N GLY A 214 7.85 -7.37 -8.71
CA GLY A 214 6.68 -7.12 -7.87
C GLY A 214 6.06 -5.74 -8.10
N MET A 215 6.88 -4.70 -8.22
CA MET A 215 6.40 -3.34 -8.46
C MET A 215 5.68 -3.26 -9.82
N LEU A 216 6.27 -3.83 -10.88
CA LEU A 216 5.65 -3.87 -12.22
C LEU A 216 4.40 -4.76 -12.27
N GLN A 217 4.36 -5.83 -11.49
CA GLN A 217 3.18 -6.69 -11.39
C GLN A 217 2.01 -5.92 -10.78
N LEU A 218 2.23 -5.25 -9.65
CA LEU A 218 1.20 -4.44 -9.00
C LEU A 218 0.78 -3.23 -9.83
N ALA A 219 1.71 -2.62 -10.58
CA ALA A 219 1.39 -1.44 -11.39
C ALA A 219 0.45 -1.71 -12.58
N GLN A 220 0.27 -2.97 -12.97
CA GLN A 220 -0.72 -3.38 -13.98
C GLN A 220 -2.16 -3.22 -13.49
N ASP A 221 -2.35 -3.28 -12.18
CA ASP A 221 -3.66 -3.13 -11.57
C ASP A 221 -3.93 -1.65 -11.26
N SER A 222 -4.97 -1.11 -11.89
CA SER A 222 -5.35 0.28 -11.74
C SER A 222 -5.92 0.61 -10.37
N GLN A 223 -6.34 -0.39 -9.58
CA GLN A 223 -6.94 -0.16 -8.26
C GLN A 223 -5.94 0.46 -7.27
N PHE A 224 -4.64 0.21 -7.43
CA PHE A 224 -3.63 0.73 -6.52
C PHE A 224 -3.35 2.22 -6.80
N ASN A 225 -3.52 3.04 -5.77
CA ASN A 225 -3.11 4.45 -5.82
C ASN A 225 -1.61 4.57 -5.53
N TYR A 226 -1.13 3.78 -4.57
CA TYR A 226 0.25 3.76 -4.12
C TYR A 226 0.83 2.35 -4.17
N ILE A 227 2.10 2.26 -4.52
CA ILE A 227 2.83 0.99 -4.55
C ILE A 227 4.16 1.21 -3.86
N GLY A 228 4.56 0.28 -3.02
CA GLY A 228 5.81 0.34 -2.27
C GLY A 228 6.41 -1.02 -2.05
N TYR A 229 7.52 -1.05 -1.33
CA TYR A 229 8.15 -2.29 -0.90
C TYR A 229 8.62 -2.19 0.54
N LEU A 230 8.64 -3.34 1.20
CA LEU A 230 9.05 -3.52 2.59
C LEU A 230 9.83 -4.83 2.71
N ASP A 231 10.86 -4.84 3.55
CA ASP A 231 11.67 -6.03 3.77
C ASP A 231 10.91 -7.12 4.54
N ALA A 232 11.10 -8.38 4.14
CA ALA A 232 10.43 -9.55 4.73
C ALA A 232 10.79 -9.77 6.22
N ASP A 233 11.92 -9.23 6.68
CA ASP A 233 12.38 -9.31 8.08
C ASP A 233 11.68 -8.31 9.01
N LEU A 234 10.85 -7.41 8.46
CA LEU A 234 10.15 -6.35 9.19
C LEU A 234 11.09 -5.51 10.07
N SER A 235 12.34 -5.32 9.64
CA SER A 235 13.28 -4.37 10.25
C SER A 235 12.75 -2.93 10.23
N THR A 236 11.85 -2.63 9.29
CA THR A 236 10.84 -1.57 9.38
C THR A 236 9.48 -2.24 9.56
N ASP A 237 8.73 -1.86 10.60
CA ASP A 237 7.43 -2.48 10.87
C ASP A 237 6.30 -1.80 10.07
N PHE A 238 5.12 -2.43 10.03
CA PHE A 238 3.97 -1.95 9.27
C PHE A 238 3.44 -0.59 9.73
N ARG A 239 3.65 -0.20 11.00
CA ARG A 239 3.19 1.11 11.49
C ARG A 239 4.07 2.21 10.93
N ASP A 240 5.38 1.99 10.93
CA ASP A 240 6.33 2.90 10.28
C ASP A 240 6.08 2.97 8.78
N PHE A 241 5.71 1.86 8.12
CA PHE A 241 5.33 1.86 6.70
C PHE A 241 4.03 2.64 6.44
N ASP A 242 2.99 2.43 7.26
CA ASP A 242 1.73 3.18 7.18
C ASP A 242 1.93 4.68 7.43
N ASP A 243 2.86 5.06 8.31
CA ASP A 243 3.27 6.47 8.48
C ASP A 243 3.90 7.06 7.19
N LEU A 244 4.58 6.25 6.36
CA LEU A 244 5.08 6.71 5.05
C LEU A 244 3.93 6.92 4.07
N VAL A 245 2.97 5.99 4.05
CA VAL A 245 1.76 6.08 3.20
C VAL A 245 0.97 7.35 3.57
N ASN A 246 0.68 7.55 4.86
CA ASN A 246 0.01 8.75 5.36
C ASN A 246 0.71 10.05 4.96
N THR A 247 2.04 10.06 4.93
CA THR A 247 2.81 11.24 4.51
C THR A 247 2.69 11.46 3.01
N LEU A 248 2.73 10.40 2.21
CA LEU A 248 2.53 10.47 0.76
C LEU A 248 1.12 10.99 0.42
N GLU A 249 0.10 10.56 1.16
CA GLU A 249 -1.29 10.99 0.97
C GLU A 249 -1.55 12.46 1.26
N LYS A 250 -0.85 13.02 2.26
CA LYS A 250 -1.08 14.37 2.78
C LYS A 250 -0.11 15.41 2.19
N SER A 251 0.65 15.04 1.17
CA SER A 251 1.68 15.89 0.59
C SER A 251 1.68 15.82 -0.93
N ASP A 252 2.41 16.75 -1.54
CA ASP A 252 2.62 16.79 -2.99
C ASP A 252 3.80 15.90 -3.43
N PHE A 253 4.38 15.11 -2.51
CA PHE A 253 5.45 14.19 -2.84
C PHE A 253 4.94 13.05 -3.73
N ASN A 254 5.83 12.52 -4.56
CA ASN A 254 5.56 11.36 -5.40
C ASN A 254 6.18 10.08 -4.84
N ILE A 255 7.20 10.22 -3.98
CA ILE A 255 7.89 9.11 -3.30
C ILE A 255 8.16 9.54 -1.85
N VAL A 256 7.86 8.66 -0.91
CA VAL A 256 8.32 8.77 0.48
C VAL A 256 9.25 7.59 0.77
N SER A 257 10.48 7.90 1.15
CA SER A 257 11.48 6.92 1.57
C SER A 257 11.63 6.95 3.07
N GLY A 258 11.56 5.79 3.71
CA GLY A 258 12.01 5.64 5.09
C GLY A 258 13.48 6.01 5.25
N SER A 259 13.88 6.36 6.46
CA SER A 259 15.25 6.73 6.80
C SER A 259 15.59 6.34 8.23
N ARG A 260 16.72 5.65 8.39
CA ARG A 260 17.23 5.12 9.67
C ARG A 260 18.08 6.16 10.41
N ILE A 261 17.91 7.43 10.10
CA ILE A 261 18.69 8.50 10.75
C ILE A 261 18.18 8.68 12.17
N SER A 262 19.09 8.50 13.12
CA SER A 262 18.85 8.83 14.53
C SER A 262 18.48 10.30 14.65
N ARG A 263 17.30 10.60 15.22
CA ARG A 263 16.94 11.95 15.66
C ARG A 263 17.99 12.43 16.67
N MET A 264 18.39 13.70 16.57
CA MET A 264 19.30 14.32 17.54
C MET A 264 18.79 14.08 18.97
N GLY A 265 19.57 13.36 19.79
CA GLY A 265 19.24 13.10 21.19
C GLY A 265 19.39 11.65 21.66
N ALA A 266 19.52 10.66 20.76
CA ALA A 266 19.92 9.32 21.19
C ALA A 266 21.43 9.33 21.53
N ASN A 267 21.79 8.96 22.76
CA ASN A 267 23.17 8.92 23.24
C ASN A 267 24.04 7.99 22.36
N ILE A 268 24.80 8.54 21.41
CA ILE A 268 25.76 7.78 20.62
C ILE A 268 27.13 7.87 21.30
N THR A 269 27.37 6.99 22.27
CA THR A 269 28.71 6.76 22.82
C THR A 269 29.54 5.89 21.86
N LYS A 270 30.80 6.31 21.66
CA LYS A 270 31.89 5.67 20.89
C LYS A 270 31.69 5.61 19.36
N GLU A 271 32.44 6.45 18.64
CA GLU A 271 32.62 6.31 17.20
C GLU A 271 33.41 5.02 16.89
N SER A 272 32.70 4.01 16.41
CA SER A 272 33.30 2.78 15.90
C SER A 272 33.74 2.96 14.44
N ALA A 273 34.74 2.20 14.00
CA ALA A 273 35.19 2.16 12.59
C ALA A 273 34.03 1.91 11.60
N ARG A 274 33.00 1.19 12.03
CA ARG A 274 31.74 0.97 11.27
C ARG A 274 31.04 2.29 10.95
N LYS A 275 30.92 3.20 11.93
CA LYS A 275 30.26 4.51 11.73
C LYS A 275 31.02 5.37 10.73
N ILE A 276 32.36 5.30 10.73
CA ILE A 276 33.22 6.02 9.78
C ILE A 276 33.02 5.46 8.36
N ILE A 277 33.06 4.14 8.19
CA ILE A 277 32.84 3.48 6.88
C ILE A 277 31.46 3.84 6.32
N SER A 278 30.41 3.78 7.13
CA SER A 278 29.05 4.16 6.72
C SER A 278 28.97 5.64 6.32
N LYS A 279 29.60 6.56 7.08
CA LYS A 279 29.67 7.98 6.72
C LYS A 279 30.37 8.18 5.37
N THR A 280 31.47 7.48 5.12
CA THR A 280 32.21 7.56 3.85
C THR A 280 31.39 7.06 2.66
N ILE A 281 30.73 5.90 2.80
CA ILE A 281 29.84 5.36 1.75
C ILE A 281 28.70 6.33 1.46
N ASN A 282 28.09 6.92 2.50
CA ASN A 282 27.02 7.91 2.33
C ASN A 282 27.51 9.16 1.60
N LEU A 283 28.72 9.65 1.89
CA LEU A 283 29.31 10.77 1.16
C LEU A 283 29.53 10.45 -0.32
N ILE A 284 29.97 9.22 -0.64
CA ILE A 284 30.12 8.74 -2.02
C ILE A 284 28.75 8.73 -2.71
N ILE A 285 27.72 8.19 -2.06
CA ILE A 285 26.35 8.17 -2.60
C ILE A 285 25.84 9.58 -2.87
N GLN A 286 25.96 10.50 -1.91
CA GLN A 286 25.54 11.89 -2.10
C GLN A 286 26.28 12.58 -3.24
N THR A 287 27.57 12.27 -3.41
CA THR A 287 28.37 12.79 -4.51
C THR A 287 27.89 12.26 -5.86
N ILE A 288 27.60 10.96 -5.96
CA ILE A 288 27.08 10.32 -7.19
C ILE A 288 25.69 10.88 -7.54
N LEU A 289 24.80 10.95 -6.56
CA LEU A 289 23.46 11.49 -6.74
C LEU A 289 23.49 13.00 -7.04
N GLY A 290 24.42 13.72 -6.42
CA GLY A 290 24.43 15.18 -6.38
C GLY A 290 23.21 15.75 -5.65
N MET A 291 22.64 15.00 -4.70
CA MET A 291 21.40 15.34 -3.96
C MET A 291 21.60 15.05 -2.47
N PRO A 292 20.93 15.79 -1.56
CA PRO A 292 21.19 15.74 -0.11
C PRO A 292 20.51 14.57 0.62
N PHE A 293 20.21 13.47 -0.07
CA PHE A 293 19.60 12.28 0.55
C PHE A 293 20.62 11.57 1.45
N LYS A 294 20.17 11.19 2.64
CA LYS A 294 21.05 10.74 3.73
C LYS A 294 20.93 9.24 4.00
N ASP A 295 19.78 8.62 3.72
CA ASP A 295 19.58 7.18 3.81
C ASP A 295 18.82 6.62 2.60
N THR A 296 19.50 6.57 1.46
CA THR A 296 18.92 6.05 0.23
C THR A 296 18.59 4.56 0.32
N GLN A 297 19.30 3.80 1.16
CA GLN A 297 19.27 2.33 1.22
C GLN A 297 18.24 1.77 2.22
N CYS A 298 17.34 2.60 2.74
CA CYS A 298 16.26 2.10 3.59
C CYS A 298 15.34 1.18 2.78
N GLY A 299 15.06 -0.01 3.34
CA GLY A 299 14.24 -1.07 2.73
C GLY A 299 12.73 -0.80 2.74
N ALA A 300 12.28 0.40 3.14
CA ALA A 300 10.90 0.82 3.12
C ALA A 300 10.76 2.07 2.23
N LYS A 301 10.04 1.96 1.12
CA LYS A 301 9.68 3.09 0.26
C LYS A 301 8.28 2.91 -0.30
N ILE A 302 7.55 4.02 -0.41
CA ILE A 302 6.22 4.09 -1.02
C ILE A 302 6.21 5.18 -2.08
N MET A 303 5.46 4.97 -3.17
CA MET A 303 5.31 5.95 -4.25
C MET A 303 3.95 5.89 -4.92
N LYS A 304 3.59 6.96 -5.63
CA LYS A 304 2.41 6.98 -6.52
C LYS A 304 2.60 5.92 -7.62
N ARG A 305 1.52 5.19 -7.98
CA ARG A 305 1.56 4.11 -8.99
C ARG A 305 2.19 4.56 -10.31
N GLU A 306 1.88 5.77 -10.76
CA GLU A 306 2.45 6.41 -11.97
C GLU A 306 3.98 6.51 -11.98
N MET A 307 4.63 6.49 -10.81
CA MET A 307 6.10 6.51 -10.72
C MET A 307 6.73 5.15 -10.98
N VAL A 308 5.96 4.06 -10.92
CA VAL A 308 6.51 2.71 -11.02
C VAL A 308 7.10 2.43 -12.40
N THR A 309 6.34 2.65 -13.48
CA THR A 309 6.82 2.35 -14.83
C THR A 309 8.12 3.11 -15.18
N PRO A 310 8.21 4.45 -15.01
CA PRO A 310 9.45 5.18 -15.29
C PRO A 310 10.66 4.68 -14.49
N ILE A 311 10.47 4.21 -13.26
CA ILE A 311 11.55 3.81 -12.37
C ILE A 311 11.93 2.34 -12.56
N PHE A 312 10.99 1.43 -12.78
CA PHE A 312 11.19 -0.02 -12.68
C PHE A 312 11.12 -0.78 -14.02
N GLU A 313 10.75 -0.12 -15.12
CA GLU A 313 10.67 -0.77 -16.44
C GLU A 313 11.99 -1.46 -16.83
N LYS A 314 13.12 -0.77 -16.66
CA LYS A 314 14.45 -1.32 -16.99
C LYS A 314 15.03 -2.13 -15.84
N LYS A 315 15.75 -3.21 -16.14
CA LYS A 315 16.52 -3.95 -15.11
C LYS A 315 17.53 -3.04 -14.41
N PHE A 316 17.68 -3.20 -13.11
CA PHE A 316 18.70 -2.49 -12.33
C PHE A 316 20.10 -3.04 -12.65
N ILE A 317 21.11 -2.16 -12.57
CA ILE A 317 22.51 -2.48 -12.85
C ILE A 317 23.08 -3.42 -11.78
N THR A 318 22.60 -3.28 -10.55
CA THR A 318 23.09 -4.01 -9.39
C THR A 318 21.98 -4.84 -8.76
N ARG A 319 22.36 -5.98 -8.16
CA ARG A 319 21.42 -6.89 -7.49
C ARG A 319 20.90 -6.37 -6.15
N TRP A 320 21.55 -5.36 -5.56
CA TRP A 320 21.32 -4.92 -4.18
C TRP A 320 21.24 -3.40 -3.99
N LEU A 321 22.05 -2.59 -4.67
CA LEU A 321 22.06 -1.12 -4.51
C LEU A 321 21.07 -0.41 -5.45
N PHE A 322 19.94 -1.07 -5.72
CA PHE A 322 18.93 -0.54 -6.62
C PHE A 322 18.28 0.73 -6.06
N ASP A 323 18.23 0.90 -4.74
CA ASP A 323 17.67 2.11 -4.14
C ASP A 323 18.40 3.37 -4.59
N VAL A 324 19.74 3.33 -4.68
CA VAL A 324 20.54 4.44 -5.21
C VAL A 324 20.21 4.70 -6.68
N GLU A 325 20.00 3.63 -7.44
CA GLU A 325 19.66 3.72 -8.85
C GLU A 325 18.25 4.30 -9.08
N ILE A 326 17.28 4.05 -8.19
CA ILE A 326 15.96 4.69 -8.23
C ILE A 326 16.11 6.22 -8.26
N PHE A 327 16.91 6.79 -7.36
CA PHE A 327 17.17 8.24 -7.34
C PHE A 327 17.89 8.73 -8.61
N MET A 328 18.82 7.93 -9.17
CA MET A 328 19.49 8.28 -10.43
C MET A 328 18.54 8.27 -11.62
N ARG A 329 17.63 7.29 -11.71
CA ARG A 329 16.58 7.25 -12.74
C ARG A 329 15.67 8.45 -12.63
N MET A 330 15.18 8.74 -11.43
CA MET A 330 14.35 9.92 -11.17
C MET A 330 15.07 11.21 -11.60
N LYS A 331 16.35 11.36 -11.23
CA LYS A 331 17.16 12.53 -11.62
C LYS A 331 17.29 12.65 -13.13
N LYS A 332 17.42 11.53 -13.84
CA LYS A 332 17.46 11.51 -15.30
C LYS A 332 16.13 11.93 -15.93
N PHE A 333 15.01 11.43 -15.42
CA PHE A 333 13.69 11.71 -16.00
C PHE A 333 13.17 13.11 -15.68
N TYR A 334 13.36 13.59 -14.45
CA TYR A 334 12.76 14.84 -13.97
C TYR A 334 13.74 15.99 -13.78
N GLY A 335 15.05 15.72 -13.79
CA GLY A 335 16.07 16.69 -13.43
C GLY A 335 16.29 16.78 -11.92
N LYS A 336 17.50 17.22 -11.52
CA LYS A 336 17.94 17.23 -10.12
C LYS A 336 17.03 18.05 -9.19
N GLU A 337 16.65 19.26 -9.60
CA GLU A 337 15.88 20.17 -8.75
C GLU A 337 14.47 19.64 -8.49
N LYS A 338 13.79 19.18 -9.54
CA LYS A 338 12.45 18.61 -9.44
C LYS A 338 12.43 17.33 -8.59
N VAL A 339 13.46 16.49 -8.65
CA VAL A 339 13.51 15.27 -7.81
C VAL A 339 13.54 15.61 -6.32
N GLN A 340 14.21 16.69 -5.93
CA GLN A 340 14.26 17.09 -4.52
C GLN A 340 12.89 17.53 -3.99
N SER A 341 12.04 18.11 -4.84
CA SER A 341 10.66 18.44 -4.46
C SER A 341 9.70 17.26 -4.54
N LEU A 342 10.05 16.20 -5.27
CA LEU A 342 9.20 15.01 -5.46
C LEU A 342 9.44 13.90 -4.43
N ILE A 343 10.59 13.89 -3.74
CA ILE A 343 10.94 12.81 -2.81
C ILE A 343 11.11 13.33 -1.39
N CYS A 344 10.37 12.74 -0.46
CA CYS A 344 10.54 12.95 0.97
C CYS A 344 11.38 11.83 1.58
N GLU A 345 12.34 12.19 2.43
CA GLU A 345 13.04 11.24 3.30
C GLU A 345 12.48 11.38 4.73
N GLN A 346 11.77 10.36 5.19
CA GLN A 346 11.07 10.37 6.46
C GLN A 346 11.80 9.51 7.51
N PRO A 347 12.20 10.08 8.65
CA PRO A 347 12.79 9.31 9.75
C PRO A 347 11.79 8.30 10.32
N LEU A 348 12.22 7.03 10.41
CA LEU A 348 11.43 5.95 11.03
C LEU A 348 11.38 6.14 12.55
N LYS A 349 10.22 5.86 13.18
CA LYS A 349 10.02 6.02 14.62
C LYS A 349 10.62 4.85 15.39
N ARG A 350 10.52 3.63 14.87
CA ARG A 350 11.12 2.43 15.47
C ARG A 350 12.10 1.80 14.50
N TRP A 351 13.29 1.48 14.99
CA TRP A 351 14.22 0.66 14.23
C TRP A 351 14.81 -0.42 15.13
N ILE A 352 14.55 -1.67 14.78
CA ILE A 352 15.12 -2.84 15.43
C ILE A 352 16.25 -3.31 14.50
N HIS A 353 17.46 -3.47 15.04
CA HIS A 353 18.48 -4.19 14.29
C HIS A 353 18.03 -5.64 14.17
N ALA A 354 17.73 -6.12 12.96
CA ALA A 354 17.72 -7.55 12.71
C ALA A 354 19.15 -8.07 12.95
N ASP A 355 19.31 -8.93 13.96
CA ASP A 355 20.59 -9.53 14.30
C ASP A 355 21.08 -10.39 13.12
N GLY A 356 22.10 -9.93 12.39
CA GLY A 356 22.70 -10.75 11.34
C GLY A 356 23.66 -10.05 10.37
N SER A 357 23.42 -8.80 9.97
CA SER A 357 24.28 -8.16 8.95
C SER A 357 25.46 -7.38 9.54
N LYS A 358 26.55 -8.09 9.83
CA LYS A 358 27.86 -7.47 10.07
C LYS A 358 28.44 -7.06 8.71
N LEU A 359 28.31 -5.79 8.36
CA LEU A 359 28.88 -5.22 7.13
C LEU A 359 30.41 -5.38 7.17
N SER A 360 30.94 -6.34 6.40
CA SER A 360 32.38 -6.62 6.42
C SER A 360 33.15 -5.62 5.57
N MET A 361 34.47 -5.54 5.78
CA MET A 361 35.35 -4.73 4.91
C MET A 361 35.27 -5.17 3.44
N LYS A 362 35.08 -6.48 3.19
CA LYS A 362 34.91 -7.01 1.83
C LYS A 362 33.60 -6.52 1.20
N ASP A 363 32.54 -6.42 1.98
CA ASP A 363 31.25 -5.91 1.50
C ASP A 363 31.31 -4.42 1.21
N SER A 364 32.06 -3.66 2.01
CA SER A 364 32.30 -2.23 1.80
C SER A 364 32.99 -1.96 0.45
N ILE A 365 34.01 -2.75 0.08
CA ILE A 365 34.69 -2.63 -1.21
C ILE A 365 33.74 -2.98 -2.38
N LYS A 366 32.95 -4.05 -2.23
CA LYS A 366 31.93 -4.43 -3.23
C LYS A 366 30.90 -3.31 -3.44
N ILE A 367 30.44 -2.67 -2.36
CA ILE A 367 29.50 -1.55 -2.41
C ILE A 367 30.10 -0.39 -3.22
N VAL A 368 31.33 0.02 -2.91
CA VAL A 368 31.99 1.12 -3.66
C VAL A 368 32.13 0.78 -5.14
N GLY A 369 32.52 -0.45 -5.47
CA GLY A 369 32.59 -0.90 -6.87
C GLY A 369 31.23 -0.89 -7.59
N GLN A 370 30.16 -1.31 -6.91
CA GLN A 370 28.80 -1.25 -7.45
C GLN A 370 28.31 0.19 -7.63
N LEU A 371 28.59 1.08 -6.68
CA LEU A 371 28.32 2.51 -6.79
C LEU A 371 29.05 3.13 -7.99
N GLY A 372 30.31 2.76 -8.21
CA GLY A 372 31.07 3.17 -9.39
C GLY A 372 30.43 2.72 -10.70
N LYS A 373 29.92 1.48 -10.79
CA LYS A 373 29.18 1.00 -11.97
C LYS A 373 27.93 1.83 -12.25
N ILE A 374 27.14 2.15 -11.21
CA ILE A 374 25.97 3.01 -11.35
C ILE A 374 26.40 4.40 -11.84
N ALA A 375 27.38 5.02 -11.19
CA ALA A 375 27.85 6.36 -11.54
C ALA A 375 28.35 6.46 -13.00
N LEU A 376 29.14 5.47 -13.46
CA LEU A 376 29.65 5.43 -14.83
C LEU A 376 28.52 5.27 -15.86
N HIS A 377 27.53 4.42 -15.58
CA HIS A 377 26.41 4.19 -16.49
C HIS A 377 25.57 5.45 -16.72
N TYR A 378 25.27 6.20 -15.67
CA TYR A 378 24.44 7.41 -15.75
C TYR A 378 25.22 8.70 -16.06
N LYS A 379 26.57 8.67 -16.01
CA LYS A 379 27.41 9.77 -16.51
C LYS A 379 27.56 9.72 -18.04
N ALA A 380 27.39 8.55 -18.65
CA ALA A 380 27.52 8.32 -20.09
C ALA A 380 26.23 8.56 -20.89
N GLN A 381 25.15 9.02 -20.23
CA GLN A 381 23.82 9.28 -20.79
C GLN A 381 23.43 10.72 -20.46
#